data_AF-I1CQT0-F1
#
_entry.id   AF-I1CQT0-F1
#
_cell.length_a   1.000
_cell.length_b   1.000
_cell.length_c   1.000
_cell.angle_alpha   90.00
_cell.angle_beta   90.00
_cell.angle_gamma   90.00
#
_symmetry.space_group_name_H-M   'P 1'
#
loop_
_entity.id
_entity.type
_entity.pdbx_description
1 polymer ?
#
loop_
_entity_poly.entity_id
_entity_poly.type
_entity_poly.pdbx_seq_one_letter_code
_entity_poly.pdbx_strand_id
1 'polypeptide(L)'
;MFRKGYELCMTIPRSLEDDVLEKHEEDIKTASETMVEAWLLDERAAPMSERILILGQQYEKVLLKNIPEEEKEGFFVKDSLLFSAWILLVGRQFKHCVTTLTLAIDTYPDLPARVFFLRASCQLSLGKTRLGIKDLEKALERDPKFSVAYSVLGSVYLSLENERENAIKNFKLYLQNGHPDTSDTVHSLYALSVLLNHKKKKSEAHGYYVKAKEAEAKFKELYGAHTGLSEIKRDAIVAHESEEEAQKLIATYAPKKQADQRMQQLIESGVLNSFPPNPNRCSHCGAAHAKDKPNAPLLACGACRSIWYCSRDCQVGDYKLYHKAQCKQMKEAKKIEA
;
A
#
# COMPACT_ATOMS: atom_id res chain seq x y z
N MET A 1 -7.36 -20.99 4.15
CA MET A 1 -8.23 -21.30 2.99
C MET A 1 -7.49 -21.10 1.67
N PHE A 2 -6.99 -19.90 1.36
CA PHE A 2 -6.31 -19.63 0.08
C PHE A 2 -5.22 -20.64 -0.25
N ARG A 3 -4.27 -20.89 0.67
CA ARG A 3 -3.20 -21.87 0.50
C ARG A 3 -3.71 -23.28 0.16
N LYS A 4 -4.79 -23.73 0.82
CA LYS A 4 -5.40 -25.06 0.57
C LYS A 4 -5.95 -25.13 -0.86
N GLY A 5 -6.71 -24.11 -1.28
CA GLY A 5 -7.22 -24.03 -2.64
C GLY A 5 -6.11 -23.91 -3.68
N TYR A 6 -5.04 -23.15 -3.37
CA TYR A 6 -3.88 -23.00 -4.23
C TYR A 6 -3.08 -24.30 -4.38
N GLU A 7 -2.85 -25.03 -3.29
CA GLU A 7 -2.15 -26.32 -3.32
C GLU A 7 -2.92 -27.34 -4.16
N LEU A 8 -4.26 -27.41 -4.03
CA LEU A 8 -5.10 -28.25 -4.89
C LEU A 8 -5.09 -27.78 -6.36
N CYS A 9 -5.15 -26.47 -6.60
CA CYS A 9 -5.01 -25.90 -7.93
C CYS A 9 -3.71 -26.33 -8.61
N MET A 10 -2.62 -26.47 -7.85
CA MET A 10 -1.32 -26.90 -8.39
C MET A 10 -1.25 -28.39 -8.77
N THR A 11 -2.16 -29.25 -8.28
CA THR A 11 -2.21 -30.67 -8.67
C THR A 11 -2.99 -30.91 -9.96
N ILE A 12 -3.85 -29.97 -10.35
CA ILE A 12 -4.65 -30.05 -11.59
C ILE A 12 -3.79 -29.66 -12.80
N PRO A 13 -3.72 -30.48 -13.87
CA PRO A 13 -3.02 -30.12 -15.10
C PRO A 13 -3.55 -28.82 -15.72
N ARG A 14 -2.70 -28.03 -16.38
CA ARG A 14 -3.08 -26.74 -17.00
C ARG A 14 -3.85 -26.87 -18.32
N SER A 15 -4.40 -28.06 -18.61
CA SER A 15 -5.09 -28.34 -19.87
C SER A 15 -6.53 -27.82 -19.85
N LEU A 16 -7.04 -27.45 -21.02
CA LEU A 16 -8.45 -27.13 -21.26
C LEU A 16 -9.15 -28.23 -22.08
N GLU A 17 -8.47 -29.34 -22.37
CA GLU A 17 -9.05 -30.49 -23.09
C GLU A 17 -10.12 -31.20 -22.23
N ASP A 18 -11.21 -31.63 -22.86
CA ASP A 18 -12.41 -32.10 -22.16
C ASP A 18 -12.17 -33.37 -21.32
N ASP A 19 -11.29 -34.27 -21.79
CA ASP A 19 -10.90 -35.50 -21.09
C ASP A 19 -10.16 -35.20 -19.78
N VAL A 20 -9.31 -34.18 -19.78
CA VAL A 20 -8.58 -33.74 -18.58
C VAL A 20 -9.53 -33.05 -17.60
N LEU A 21 -10.43 -32.19 -18.10
CA LEU A 21 -11.39 -31.48 -17.27
C LEU A 21 -12.37 -32.42 -16.59
N GLU A 22 -12.86 -33.45 -17.30
CA GLU A 22 -13.76 -34.46 -16.74
C GLU A 22 -13.09 -35.25 -15.61
N LYS A 23 -11.81 -35.61 -15.77
CA LYS A 23 -11.06 -36.34 -14.73
C LYS A 23 -10.83 -35.53 -13.45
N HIS A 24 -10.77 -34.19 -13.57
CA HIS A 24 -10.44 -33.28 -12.47
C HIS A 24 -11.60 -32.35 -12.09
N GLU A 25 -12.84 -32.69 -12.47
CA GLU A 25 -14.00 -31.80 -12.34
C GLU A 25 -14.22 -31.33 -10.89
N GLU A 26 -14.21 -32.27 -9.95
CA GLU A 26 -14.43 -32.00 -8.52
C GLU A 26 -13.30 -31.15 -7.92
N ASP A 27 -12.05 -31.45 -8.29
CA ASP A 27 -10.88 -30.69 -7.83
C ASP A 27 -10.93 -29.25 -8.35
N ILE A 28 -11.33 -29.05 -9.61
CA ILE A 28 -11.44 -27.71 -10.24
C ILE A 28 -12.48 -26.89 -9.50
N LYS A 29 -13.68 -27.45 -9.25
CA LYS A 29 -14.75 -26.78 -8.50
C LYS A 29 -14.29 -26.44 -7.09
N THR A 30 -13.78 -27.43 -6.35
CA THR A 30 -13.34 -27.29 -4.97
C THR A 30 -12.22 -26.25 -4.83
N ALA A 31 -11.21 -26.29 -5.69
CA ALA A 31 -10.11 -25.32 -5.67
C ALA A 31 -10.63 -23.90 -5.93
N SER A 32 -11.50 -23.74 -6.92
CA SER A 32 -12.06 -22.45 -7.32
C SER A 32 -12.90 -21.82 -6.23
N GLU A 33 -13.86 -22.58 -5.69
CA GLU A 33 -14.76 -22.13 -4.62
C GLU A 33 -13.98 -21.81 -3.34
N THR A 34 -13.05 -22.68 -2.94
CA THR A 34 -12.19 -22.44 -1.75
C THR A 34 -11.36 -21.16 -1.88
N MET A 35 -10.89 -20.84 -3.09
CA MET A 35 -10.11 -19.63 -3.34
C MET A 35 -10.98 -18.38 -3.36
N VAL A 36 -12.18 -18.45 -3.93
CA VAL A 36 -13.17 -17.37 -3.90
C VAL A 36 -13.58 -17.05 -2.46
N GLU A 37 -13.87 -18.07 -1.65
CA GLU A 37 -14.14 -17.90 -0.22
C GLU A 37 -12.96 -17.22 0.50
N ALA A 38 -11.73 -17.65 0.22
CA ALA A 38 -10.55 -17.04 0.81
C ALA A 38 -10.37 -15.57 0.39
N TRP A 39 -10.63 -15.25 -0.87
CA TRP A 39 -10.61 -13.89 -1.39
C TRP A 39 -11.70 -13.01 -0.75
N LEU A 40 -12.88 -13.56 -0.49
CA LEU A 40 -13.95 -12.89 0.26
C LEU A 40 -13.63 -12.71 1.75
N LEU A 41 -12.61 -13.37 2.29
CA LEU A 41 -12.12 -13.10 3.64
C LEU A 41 -11.08 -11.98 3.65
N ASP A 42 -10.09 -12.06 2.75
CA ASP A 42 -9.02 -11.08 2.62
C ASP A 42 -8.46 -11.06 1.19
N GLU A 43 -8.73 -9.98 0.46
CA GLU A 43 -8.28 -9.80 -0.91
C GLU A 43 -6.76 -9.71 -1.04
N ARG A 44 -6.06 -9.24 0.00
CA ARG A 44 -4.59 -9.08 0.00
C ARG A 44 -3.89 -10.42 0.20
N ALA A 45 -4.56 -11.36 0.86
CA ALA A 45 -4.08 -12.72 1.07
C ALA A 45 -4.38 -13.66 -0.11
N ALA A 46 -5.10 -13.18 -1.13
CA ALA A 46 -5.47 -13.94 -2.32
C ALA A 46 -4.91 -13.30 -3.60
N PRO A 47 -3.59 -13.35 -3.83
CA PRO A 47 -2.98 -12.81 -5.02
C PRO A 47 -3.39 -13.60 -6.27
N MET A 48 -3.68 -12.88 -7.35
CA MET A 48 -3.92 -13.49 -8.66
C MET A 48 -2.61 -13.95 -9.29
N SER A 49 -2.65 -15.08 -10.00
CA SER A 49 -1.52 -15.60 -10.77
C SER A 49 -2.00 -16.18 -12.09
N GLU A 50 -1.10 -16.37 -13.05
CA GLU A 50 -1.41 -17.05 -14.32
C GLU A 50 -2.10 -18.40 -14.08
N ARG A 51 -1.64 -19.17 -13.08
CA ARG A 51 -2.24 -20.46 -12.75
C ARG A 51 -3.70 -20.32 -12.32
N ILE A 52 -4.04 -19.28 -11.55
CA ILE A 52 -5.41 -19.03 -11.08
C ILE A 52 -6.29 -18.54 -12.23
N LEU A 53 -5.75 -17.79 -13.20
CA LEU A 53 -6.49 -17.41 -14.41
C LEU A 53 -6.86 -18.65 -15.25
N ILE A 54 -5.91 -19.58 -15.43
CA ILE A 54 -6.19 -20.86 -16.09
C ILE A 54 -7.25 -21.64 -15.31
N LEU A 55 -7.17 -21.66 -13.97
CA LEU A 55 -8.19 -22.31 -13.14
C LEU A 55 -9.58 -21.70 -13.39
N GLY A 56 -9.69 -20.37 -13.52
CA GLY A 56 -10.95 -19.71 -13.85
C GLY A 56 -11.53 -20.19 -15.19
N GLN A 57 -10.71 -20.35 -16.23
CA GLN A 57 -11.13 -20.89 -17.53
C GLN A 57 -11.57 -22.36 -17.43
N GLN A 58 -10.83 -23.17 -16.68
CA GLN A 58 -11.18 -24.56 -16.40
C GLN A 58 -12.52 -24.64 -15.67
N TYR A 59 -12.73 -23.78 -14.67
CA TYR A 59 -13.93 -23.74 -13.86
C TYR A 59 -15.16 -23.35 -14.67
N GLU A 60 -15.06 -22.30 -15.50
CA GLU A 60 -16.12 -21.89 -16.42
C GLU A 60 -16.52 -23.03 -17.37
N LYS A 61 -15.54 -23.68 -18.02
CA LYS A 61 -15.81 -24.77 -18.96
C LYS A 61 -16.45 -25.99 -18.27
N VAL A 62 -16.01 -26.31 -17.06
CA VAL A 62 -16.60 -27.36 -16.22
C VAL A 62 -18.05 -27.05 -15.86
N LEU A 63 -18.36 -25.81 -15.46
CA LEU A 63 -19.72 -25.41 -15.09
C LEU A 63 -20.69 -25.43 -16.29
N LEU A 64 -20.21 -25.07 -17.48
CA LEU A 64 -21.02 -24.98 -18.69
C LEU A 64 -21.11 -26.30 -19.48
N LYS A 65 -20.41 -27.37 -19.07
CA LYS A 65 -20.30 -28.64 -19.81
C LYS A 65 -21.65 -29.22 -20.24
N ASN A 66 -22.62 -29.23 -19.33
CA ASN A 66 -23.94 -29.85 -19.55
C ASN A 66 -25.05 -28.83 -19.82
N ILE A 67 -24.69 -27.56 -20.04
CA ILE A 67 -25.66 -26.49 -20.30
C ILE A 67 -25.82 -26.33 -21.81
N PRO A 68 -27.05 -26.37 -22.36
CA PRO A 68 -27.31 -26.10 -23.77
C PRO A 68 -26.77 -24.74 -24.19
N GLU A 69 -26.23 -24.61 -25.41
CA GLU A 69 -25.57 -23.38 -25.89
C GLU A 69 -26.47 -22.14 -25.77
N GLU A 70 -27.76 -22.31 -26.05
CA GLU A 70 -28.80 -21.27 -25.98
C GLU A 70 -29.06 -20.77 -24.54
N GLU A 71 -28.73 -21.57 -23.53
CA GLU A 71 -28.93 -21.27 -22.11
C GLU A 71 -27.65 -20.79 -21.41
N LYS A 72 -26.48 -20.95 -22.04
CA LYS A 72 -25.18 -20.57 -21.46
C LYS A 72 -25.08 -19.07 -21.17
N GLU A 73 -25.64 -18.22 -22.03
CA GLU A 73 -25.53 -16.76 -21.92
C GLU A 73 -26.26 -16.15 -20.69
N GLY A 74 -27.03 -16.96 -19.97
CA GLY A 74 -27.69 -16.57 -18.71
C GLY A 74 -27.35 -17.47 -17.52
N PHE A 75 -26.47 -18.46 -17.68
CA PHE A 75 -26.14 -19.40 -16.62
C PHE A 75 -25.08 -18.81 -15.70
N PHE A 76 -25.51 -18.44 -14.49
CA PHE A 76 -24.62 -17.88 -13.48
C PHE A 76 -24.66 -18.71 -12.21
N VAL A 77 -23.47 -19.07 -11.72
CA VAL A 77 -23.27 -19.66 -10.38
C VAL A 77 -22.62 -18.62 -9.49
N LYS A 78 -23.03 -18.54 -8.23
CA LYS A 78 -22.55 -17.58 -7.24
C LYS A 78 -21.03 -17.45 -7.24
N ASP A 79 -20.32 -18.56 -7.04
CA ASP A 79 -18.87 -18.53 -6.92
C ASP A 79 -18.18 -18.26 -8.27
N SER A 80 -18.82 -18.60 -9.39
CA SER A 80 -18.36 -18.21 -10.74
C SER A 80 -18.43 -16.69 -10.94
N LEU A 81 -19.53 -16.05 -10.55
CA LEU A 81 -19.66 -14.58 -10.62
C LEU A 81 -18.61 -13.90 -9.74
N LEU A 82 -18.39 -14.42 -8.54
CA LEU A 82 -17.42 -13.87 -7.60
C LEU A 82 -15.98 -14.09 -8.06
N PHE A 83 -15.66 -15.23 -8.67
CA PHE A 83 -14.37 -15.46 -9.32
C PHE A 83 -14.14 -14.46 -10.46
N SER A 84 -15.12 -14.28 -11.34
CA SER A 84 -15.05 -13.27 -12.39
C SER A 84 -14.86 -11.86 -11.84
N ALA A 85 -15.59 -11.50 -10.77
CA ALA A 85 -15.41 -10.22 -10.09
C ALA A 85 -14.00 -10.05 -9.51
N TRP A 86 -13.40 -11.10 -8.95
CA TRP A 86 -12.02 -11.10 -8.48
C TRP A 86 -11.02 -10.83 -9.61
N ILE A 87 -11.14 -11.52 -10.74
CA ILE A 87 -10.29 -11.29 -11.92
C ILE A 87 -10.43 -9.83 -12.41
N LEU A 88 -11.67 -9.34 -12.55
CA LEU A 88 -11.94 -7.99 -13.02
C LEU A 88 -11.41 -6.91 -12.07
N LEU A 89 -11.49 -7.14 -10.76
CA LEU A 89 -10.98 -6.24 -9.74
C LEU A 89 -9.45 -6.11 -9.84
N VAL A 90 -8.74 -7.23 -9.94
CA VAL A 90 -7.27 -7.25 -10.11
C VAL A 90 -6.87 -6.61 -11.43
N GLY A 91 -7.63 -6.88 -12.50
CA GLY A 91 -7.47 -6.25 -13.81
C GLY A 91 -7.87 -4.77 -13.86
N ARG A 92 -8.32 -4.18 -12.73
CA ARG A 92 -8.83 -2.80 -12.61
C ARG A 92 -9.95 -2.47 -13.60
N GLN A 93 -10.68 -3.47 -14.06
CA GLN A 93 -11.84 -3.32 -14.93
C GLN A 93 -13.09 -2.97 -14.11
N PHE A 94 -13.05 -1.84 -13.42
CA PHE A 94 -14.05 -1.49 -12.41
C PHE A 94 -15.48 -1.43 -12.94
N LYS A 95 -15.68 -0.99 -14.20
CA LYS A 95 -17.02 -0.95 -14.80
C LYS A 95 -17.63 -2.34 -14.92
N HIS A 96 -16.88 -3.29 -15.49
CA HIS A 96 -17.32 -4.68 -15.62
C HIS A 96 -17.47 -5.34 -14.25
N CYS A 97 -16.52 -5.12 -13.33
CA CYS A 97 -16.60 -5.64 -11.96
C CYS A 97 -17.87 -5.18 -11.24
N VAL A 98 -18.27 -3.91 -11.38
CA VAL A 98 -19.54 -3.41 -10.81
C VAL A 98 -20.75 -4.12 -11.43
N THR A 99 -20.77 -4.33 -12.74
CA THR A 99 -21.85 -5.08 -13.40
C THR A 99 -21.94 -6.51 -12.88
N THR A 100 -20.81 -7.23 -12.80
CA THR A 100 -20.74 -8.60 -12.31
C THR A 100 -21.16 -8.71 -10.83
N LEU A 101 -20.68 -7.80 -9.98
CA LEU A 101 -21.08 -7.78 -8.56
C LEU A 101 -22.55 -7.39 -8.37
N THR A 102 -23.11 -6.56 -9.24
CA THR A 102 -24.53 -6.21 -9.21
C THR A 102 -25.39 -7.41 -9.58
N LEU A 103 -25.01 -8.13 -10.65
CA LEU A 103 -25.66 -9.38 -11.01
C LEU A 103 -25.61 -10.40 -9.86
N ALA A 104 -24.46 -10.53 -9.19
CA ALA A 104 -24.35 -11.40 -8.02
C ALA A 104 -25.30 -10.99 -6.89
N ILE A 105 -25.37 -9.70 -6.56
CA ILE A 105 -26.24 -9.16 -5.50
C ILE A 105 -27.73 -9.34 -5.83
N ASP A 106 -28.12 -9.15 -7.10
CA ASP A 106 -29.51 -9.26 -7.53
C ASP A 106 -29.96 -10.73 -7.60
N THR A 107 -29.03 -11.65 -7.90
CA THR A 107 -29.31 -13.08 -8.02
C THR A 107 -29.27 -13.81 -6.67
N TYR A 108 -28.33 -13.43 -5.79
CA TYR A 108 -28.07 -14.14 -4.53
C TYR A 108 -28.30 -13.22 -3.31
N PRO A 109 -29.37 -13.45 -2.53
CA PRO A 109 -29.72 -12.58 -1.41
C PRO A 109 -28.81 -12.77 -0.17
N ASP A 110 -28.05 -13.86 -0.12
CA ASP A 110 -27.18 -14.26 0.99
C ASP A 110 -25.69 -14.08 0.64
N LEU A 111 -25.32 -12.85 0.26
CA LEU A 111 -23.94 -12.48 0.03
C LEU A 111 -23.34 -11.77 1.26
N PRO A 112 -22.06 -12.04 1.57
CA PRO A 112 -21.40 -11.43 2.71
C PRO A 112 -21.22 -9.92 2.50
N ALA A 113 -21.07 -9.19 3.61
CA ALA A 113 -20.83 -7.74 3.62
C ALA A 113 -19.69 -7.32 2.67
N ARG A 114 -18.66 -8.17 2.51
CA ARG A 114 -17.52 -7.88 1.65
C ARG A 114 -17.91 -7.69 0.18
N VAL A 115 -18.94 -8.34 -0.35
CA VAL A 115 -19.36 -8.15 -1.76
C VAL A 115 -19.79 -6.70 -1.99
N PHE A 116 -20.58 -6.14 -1.06
CA PHE A 116 -20.99 -4.74 -1.11
C PHE A 116 -19.78 -3.81 -1.00
N PHE A 117 -18.85 -4.10 -0.09
CA PHE A 117 -17.60 -3.36 0.03
C PHE A 117 -16.76 -3.36 -1.26
N LEU A 118 -16.60 -4.51 -1.91
CA LEU A 118 -15.85 -4.62 -3.16
C LEU A 118 -16.53 -3.81 -4.28
N ARG A 119 -17.87 -3.85 -4.36
CA ARG A 119 -18.63 -3.02 -5.31
C ARG A 119 -18.45 -1.53 -5.01
N ALA A 120 -18.46 -1.15 -3.74
CA ALA A 120 -18.18 0.21 -3.31
C ALA A 120 -16.78 0.66 -3.74
N SER A 121 -15.74 -0.14 -3.51
CA SER A 121 -14.36 0.16 -3.93
C SER A 121 -14.27 0.41 -5.44
N CYS A 122 -14.95 -0.40 -6.25
CA CYS A 122 -15.01 -0.20 -7.70
C CYS A 122 -15.75 1.11 -8.06
N GLN A 123 -16.87 1.40 -7.40
CA GLN A 123 -17.64 2.63 -7.65
C GLN A 123 -16.86 3.89 -7.24
N LEU A 124 -16.17 3.87 -6.11
CA LEU A 124 -15.27 4.95 -5.68
C LEU A 124 -14.14 5.17 -6.69
N SER A 125 -13.56 4.09 -7.21
CA SER A 125 -12.54 4.15 -8.26
C SER A 125 -13.06 4.72 -9.58
N LEU A 126 -14.37 4.63 -9.83
CA LEU A 126 -15.06 5.25 -10.96
C LEU A 126 -15.54 6.68 -10.69
N GLY A 127 -15.24 7.26 -9.51
CA GLY A 127 -15.72 8.58 -9.09
C GLY A 127 -17.21 8.62 -8.71
N LYS A 128 -17.88 7.47 -8.60
CA LYS A 128 -19.29 7.36 -8.23
C LYS A 128 -19.47 7.38 -6.71
N THR A 129 -19.03 8.47 -6.07
CA THR A 129 -18.88 8.56 -4.61
C THR A 129 -20.17 8.26 -3.83
N ARG A 130 -21.31 8.83 -4.24
CA ARG A 130 -22.59 8.62 -3.54
C ARG A 130 -23.08 7.17 -3.60
N LEU A 131 -22.82 6.47 -4.70
CA LEU A 131 -23.17 5.04 -4.80
C LEU A 131 -22.24 4.21 -3.91
N GLY A 132 -20.93 4.52 -3.91
CA GLY A 132 -19.96 3.81 -3.07
C GLY A 132 -20.28 3.94 -1.58
N ILE A 133 -20.73 5.12 -1.13
CA ILE A 133 -21.20 5.32 0.25
C ILE A 133 -22.39 4.40 0.57
N LYS A 134 -23.40 4.32 -0.31
CA LYS A 134 -24.57 3.45 -0.10
C LYS A 134 -24.16 1.98 0.01
N ASP A 135 -23.21 1.54 -0.80
CA ASP A 135 -22.71 0.16 -0.75
C ASP A 135 -21.91 -0.12 0.54
N LEU A 136 -21.14 0.85 1.03
CA LEU A 136 -20.46 0.73 2.32
C LEU A 136 -21.44 0.70 3.50
N GLU A 137 -22.48 1.53 3.46
CA GLU A 137 -23.58 1.48 4.43
C GLU A 137 -24.27 0.11 4.40
N LYS A 138 -24.52 -0.43 3.21
CA LYS A 138 -25.12 -1.76 3.05
C LYS A 138 -24.21 -2.88 3.56
N ALA A 139 -22.90 -2.76 3.38
CA ALA A 139 -21.93 -3.68 3.97
C ALA A 139 -22.03 -3.68 5.50
N LEU A 140 -22.16 -2.51 6.12
CA LEU A 140 -22.30 -2.36 7.58
C LEU A 140 -23.66 -2.78 8.11
N GLU A 141 -24.74 -2.67 7.32
CA GLU A 141 -26.04 -3.28 7.66
C GLU A 141 -25.95 -4.81 7.72
N ARG A 142 -25.14 -5.42 6.84
CA ARG A 142 -24.93 -6.88 6.79
C ARG A 142 -23.99 -7.36 7.89
N ASP A 143 -22.91 -6.63 8.14
CA ASP A 143 -21.97 -6.92 9.20
C ASP A 143 -21.51 -5.62 9.88
N PRO A 144 -22.11 -5.26 11.04
CA PRO A 144 -21.69 -4.08 11.81
C PRO A 144 -20.24 -4.15 12.32
N LYS A 145 -19.62 -5.32 12.35
CA LYS A 145 -18.21 -5.50 12.77
C LYS A 145 -17.24 -5.39 11.59
N PHE A 146 -17.72 -5.14 10.38
CA PHE A 146 -16.90 -4.98 9.19
C PHE A 146 -16.15 -3.64 9.19
N SER A 147 -15.20 -3.52 10.12
CA SER A 147 -14.55 -2.25 10.50
C SER A 147 -13.89 -1.53 9.34
N VAL A 148 -13.34 -2.25 8.35
CA VAL A 148 -12.73 -1.66 7.15
C VAL A 148 -13.70 -0.71 6.43
N ALA A 149 -15.01 -0.99 6.41
CA ALA A 149 -15.99 -0.08 5.82
C ALA A 149 -16.10 1.25 6.56
N TYR A 150 -15.94 1.29 7.89
CA TYR A 150 -15.90 2.54 8.65
C TYR A 150 -14.67 3.39 8.29
N SER A 151 -13.49 2.76 8.12
CA SER A 151 -12.27 3.49 7.70
C SER A 151 -12.49 4.14 6.33
N VAL A 152 -12.98 3.37 5.36
CA VAL A 152 -13.23 3.87 4.00
C VAL A 152 -14.30 4.94 3.98
N LEU A 153 -15.42 4.78 4.71
CA LEU A 153 -16.42 5.84 4.85
C LEU A 153 -15.81 7.11 5.46
N GLY A 154 -14.99 6.96 6.51
CA GLY A 154 -14.27 8.08 7.13
C GLY A 154 -13.45 8.87 6.11
N SER A 155 -12.63 8.19 5.32
CA SER A 155 -11.80 8.81 4.27
C SER A 155 -12.64 9.41 3.14
N VAL A 156 -13.72 8.74 2.72
CA VAL A 156 -14.63 9.25 1.68
C VAL A 156 -15.32 10.53 2.16
N TYR A 157 -15.88 10.55 3.37
CA TYR A 157 -16.51 11.76 3.91
C TYR A 157 -15.50 12.88 4.17
N LEU A 158 -14.27 12.56 4.55
CA LEU A 158 -13.22 13.56 4.71
C LEU A 158 -12.89 14.27 3.40
N SER A 159 -12.99 13.57 2.26
CA SER A 159 -12.82 14.17 0.92
C SER A 159 -13.99 15.05 0.47
N LEU A 160 -15.12 15.05 1.20
CA LEU A 160 -16.30 15.86 0.92
C LEU A 160 -16.32 17.08 1.84
N GLU A 161 -16.37 18.29 1.26
CA GLU A 161 -16.13 19.56 1.98
C GLU A 161 -17.02 19.78 3.22
N ASN A 162 -18.26 19.27 3.20
CA ASN A 162 -19.27 19.50 4.24
C ASN A 162 -19.64 18.25 5.07
N GLU A 163 -18.84 17.19 5.00
CA GLU A 163 -19.17 15.90 5.64
C GLU A 163 -18.18 15.53 6.77
N ARG A 164 -17.47 16.53 7.32
CA ARG A 164 -16.45 16.34 8.36
C ARG A 164 -16.99 15.67 9.61
N GLU A 165 -18.23 15.97 10.01
CA GLU A 165 -18.92 15.32 11.13
C GLU A 165 -19.09 13.82 10.89
N ASN A 166 -19.48 13.43 9.68
CA ASN A 166 -19.62 12.03 9.28
C ASN A 166 -18.26 11.34 9.22
N ALA A 167 -17.22 12.04 8.76
CA ALA A 167 -15.84 11.53 8.82
C ALA A 167 -15.39 11.24 10.26
N ILE A 168 -15.57 12.19 11.18
CA ILE A 168 -15.24 12.02 12.61
C ILE A 168 -15.99 10.82 13.19
N LYS A 169 -17.30 10.72 12.94
CA LYS A 169 -18.13 9.62 13.43
C LYS A 169 -17.59 8.27 12.96
N ASN A 170 -17.33 8.13 11.66
CA ASN A 170 -16.85 6.89 11.07
C ASN A 170 -15.44 6.51 11.53
N PHE A 171 -14.50 7.46 11.64
CA PHE A 171 -13.18 7.16 12.21
C PHE A 171 -13.25 6.75 13.69
N LYS A 172 -14.15 7.34 14.49
CA LYS A 172 -14.37 6.88 15.87
C LYS A 172 -14.95 5.47 15.92
N LEU A 173 -15.92 5.15 15.06
CA LEU A 173 -16.48 3.80 14.94
C LEU A 173 -15.43 2.79 14.47
N TYR A 174 -14.55 3.19 13.56
CA TYR A 174 -13.40 2.38 13.16
C TYR A 174 -12.50 2.06 14.35
N LEU A 175 -12.11 3.05 15.15
CA LEU A 175 -11.24 2.81 16.32
C LEU A 175 -11.90 1.96 17.42
N GLN A 176 -13.23 1.88 17.45
CA GLN A 176 -13.97 1.02 18.40
C GLN A 176 -14.05 -0.43 17.94
N ASN A 177 -14.12 -0.68 16.62
CA ASN A 177 -14.39 -2.00 16.06
C ASN A 177 -13.19 -2.59 15.29
N GLY A 178 -12.19 -1.78 14.97
CA GLY A 178 -11.02 -2.13 14.18
C GLY A 178 -9.85 -2.64 15.02
N HIS A 179 -8.91 -3.29 14.36
CA HIS A 179 -7.70 -3.78 15.02
C HIS A 179 -6.69 -2.63 15.25
N PRO A 180 -6.11 -2.49 16.45
CA PRO A 180 -5.24 -1.35 16.78
C PRO A 180 -3.92 -1.32 15.98
N ASP A 181 -3.47 -2.48 15.51
CA ASP A 181 -2.14 -2.63 14.89
C ASP A 181 -2.19 -2.53 13.35
N THR A 182 -3.08 -1.72 12.81
CA THR A 182 -3.24 -1.54 11.36
C THR A 182 -2.76 -0.16 10.91
N SER A 183 -2.39 -0.05 9.63
CA SER A 183 -2.13 1.26 9.03
C SER A 183 -3.36 2.17 9.04
N ASP A 184 -4.55 1.58 8.96
CA ASP A 184 -5.84 2.28 9.03
C ASP A 184 -6.10 2.88 10.42
N THR A 185 -5.63 2.25 11.50
CA THR A 185 -5.66 2.84 12.85
C THR A 185 -4.78 4.08 12.94
N VAL A 186 -3.55 3.99 12.45
CA VAL A 186 -2.64 5.15 12.39
C VAL A 186 -3.27 6.28 11.59
N HIS A 187 -3.82 5.97 10.41
CA HIS A 187 -4.50 6.93 9.54
C HIS A 187 -5.69 7.59 10.24
N SER A 188 -6.56 6.79 10.87
CA SER A 188 -7.77 7.27 11.55
C SER A 188 -7.44 8.19 12.72
N LEU A 189 -6.39 7.91 13.49
CA LEU A 189 -5.93 8.75 14.59
C LEU A 189 -5.42 10.11 14.10
N TYR A 190 -4.60 10.14 13.04
CA TYR A 190 -4.17 11.39 12.41
C TYR A 190 -5.34 12.16 11.79
N ALA A 191 -6.30 11.47 11.15
CA ALA A 191 -7.49 12.11 10.59
C ALA A 191 -8.33 12.79 11.68
N LEU A 192 -8.53 12.11 12.82
CA LEU A 192 -9.25 12.68 13.95
C LEU A 192 -8.53 13.88 14.57
N SER A 193 -7.20 13.87 14.67
CA SER A 193 -6.45 15.03 15.18
C SER A 193 -6.68 16.25 14.30
N VAL A 194 -6.57 16.12 12.97
CA VAL A 194 -6.81 17.21 12.01
C VAL A 194 -8.26 17.70 12.08
N LEU A 195 -9.22 16.78 12.01
CA LEU A 195 -10.65 17.10 12.00
C LEU A 195 -11.10 17.83 13.29
N LEU A 196 -10.62 17.40 14.46
CA LEU A 196 -10.96 18.03 15.73
C LEU A 196 -10.24 19.36 15.92
N ASN A 197 -9.04 19.52 15.36
CA ASN A 197 -8.34 20.80 15.35
C ASN A 197 -9.13 21.85 14.56
N HIS A 198 -9.68 21.48 13.39
CA HIS A 198 -10.60 22.34 12.63
C HIS A 198 -11.86 22.72 13.43
N LYS A 199 -12.37 21.84 14.30
CA LYS A 199 -13.48 22.14 15.22
C LYS A 199 -13.07 22.93 16.46
N LYS A 200 -11.85 23.48 16.50
CA LYS A 200 -11.27 24.23 17.63
C LYS A 200 -11.17 23.42 18.93
N LYS A 201 -11.26 22.09 18.86
CA LYS A 201 -11.11 21.18 20.00
C LYS A 201 -9.64 20.77 20.20
N LYS A 202 -8.78 21.76 20.46
CA LYS A 202 -7.31 21.59 20.42
C LYS A 202 -6.77 20.51 21.36
N SER A 203 -7.29 20.42 22.59
CA SER A 203 -6.86 19.39 23.56
C SER A 203 -7.22 17.98 23.11
N GLU A 204 -8.46 17.76 22.64
CA GLU A 204 -8.90 16.45 22.10
C GLU A 204 -8.06 16.09 20.85
N ALA A 205 -7.86 17.05 19.95
CA ALA A 205 -7.05 16.88 18.75
C ALA A 205 -5.62 16.44 19.06
N HIS A 206 -4.95 17.13 19.99
CA HIS A 206 -3.60 16.78 20.41
C HIS A 206 -3.53 15.38 21.04
N GLY A 207 -4.54 14.99 21.82
CA GLY A 207 -4.64 13.64 22.37
C GLY A 207 -4.67 12.56 21.28
N TYR A 208 -5.41 12.77 20.18
CA TYR A 208 -5.40 11.84 19.04
C TYR A 208 -4.06 11.85 18.29
N TYR A 209 -3.41 13.00 18.16
CA TYR A 209 -2.09 13.10 17.54
C TYR A 209 -1.02 12.30 18.29
N VAL A 210 -0.99 12.38 19.62
CA VAL A 210 -0.08 11.59 20.45
C VAL A 210 -0.33 10.10 20.27
N LYS A 211 -1.59 9.68 20.35
CA LYS A 211 -1.98 8.28 20.08
C LYS A 211 -1.58 7.81 18.69
N ALA A 212 -1.65 8.68 17.67
CA ALA A 212 -1.23 8.36 16.32
C ALA A 212 0.27 8.05 16.23
N LYS A 213 1.11 8.83 16.92
CA LYS A 213 2.56 8.60 17.00
C LYS A 213 2.89 7.29 17.71
N GLU A 214 2.19 6.99 18.81
CA GLU A 214 2.33 5.73 19.55
C GLU A 214 1.94 4.52 18.69
N ALA A 215 0.77 4.60 18.03
CA ALA A 215 0.30 3.55 17.13
C ALA A 215 1.25 3.34 15.94
N GLU A 216 1.83 4.42 15.38
CA GLU A 216 2.83 4.31 14.32
C GLU A 216 4.13 3.68 14.81
N ALA A 217 4.61 4.03 15.99
CA ALA A 217 5.80 3.40 16.58
C ALA A 217 5.58 1.90 16.76
N LYS A 218 4.41 1.51 17.30
CA LYS A 218 4.01 0.11 17.44
C LYS A 218 3.89 -0.60 16.09
N PHE A 219 3.27 0.03 15.10
CA PHE A 219 3.17 -0.51 13.73
C PHE A 219 4.57 -0.77 13.15
N LYS A 220 5.50 0.17 13.31
CA LYS A 220 6.89 0.00 12.86
C LYS A 220 7.59 -1.16 13.57
N GLU A 221 7.36 -1.32 14.87
CA GLU A 221 7.92 -2.43 15.65
C GLU A 221 7.43 -3.79 15.13
N LEU A 222 6.13 -3.90 14.86
CA LEU A 222 5.51 -5.15 14.41
C LEU A 222 5.85 -5.51 12.95
N TYR A 223 5.87 -4.53 12.06
CA TYR A 223 5.96 -4.76 10.61
C TYR A 223 7.29 -4.33 9.99
N GLY A 224 8.18 -3.70 10.75
CA GLY A 224 9.48 -3.21 10.27
C GLY A 224 9.38 -2.05 9.26
N ALA A 225 8.19 -1.48 9.06
CA ALA A 225 7.92 -0.46 8.05
C ALA A 225 7.06 0.68 8.60
N HIS A 226 7.24 1.87 8.03
CA HIS A 226 6.37 3.03 8.32
C HIS A 226 5.11 3.00 7.45
N THR A 227 4.02 3.63 7.92
CA THR A 227 2.76 3.75 7.15
C THR A 227 2.81 4.77 6.00
N GLY A 228 3.99 5.36 5.73
CA GLY A 228 4.18 6.43 4.76
C GLY A 228 3.75 7.81 5.28
N LEU A 229 3.84 8.82 4.39
CA LEU A 229 3.41 10.20 4.67
C LEU A 229 2.22 10.56 3.79
N SER A 230 1.01 10.38 4.32
CA SER A 230 -0.21 10.92 3.71
C SER A 230 -0.32 12.43 3.92
N GLU A 231 -1.17 13.09 3.14
CA GLU A 231 -1.52 14.51 3.32
C GLU A 231 -2.05 14.78 4.73
N ILE A 232 -3.01 13.97 5.20
CA ILE A 232 -3.57 14.07 6.55
C ILE A 232 -2.49 13.98 7.63
N LYS A 233 -1.52 13.07 7.48
CA LYS A 233 -0.43 12.94 8.43
C LYS A 233 0.50 14.15 8.40
N ARG A 234 0.79 14.68 7.21
CA ARG A 234 1.54 15.93 7.04
C ARG A 234 0.84 17.08 7.76
N ASP A 235 -0.46 17.25 7.54
CA ASP A 235 -1.26 18.30 8.16
C ASP A 235 -1.30 18.15 9.67
N ALA A 236 -1.43 16.92 10.16
CA ALA A 236 -1.39 16.64 11.59
C ALA A 236 -0.04 17.02 12.21
N ILE A 237 1.08 16.69 11.56
CA ILE A 237 2.43 17.05 12.01
C ILE A 237 2.56 18.59 12.05
N VAL A 238 2.20 19.29 10.97
CA VAL A 238 2.28 20.75 10.90
C VAL A 238 1.37 21.42 11.93
N ALA A 239 0.22 20.84 12.24
CA ALA A 239 -0.73 21.40 13.20
C ALA A 239 -0.30 21.26 14.67
N HIS A 240 0.55 20.29 14.99
CA HIS A 240 0.86 19.91 16.38
C HIS A 240 2.33 20.07 16.78
N GLU A 241 3.26 20.10 15.82
CA GLU A 241 4.70 20.23 16.09
C GLU A 241 5.20 21.65 15.80
N SER A 242 6.37 22.00 16.33
CA SER A 242 7.06 23.23 15.92
C SER A 242 7.46 23.14 14.45
N GLU A 243 7.67 24.28 13.79
CA GLU A 243 8.05 24.31 12.38
C GLU A 243 9.33 23.50 12.11
N GLU A 244 10.35 23.63 12.97
CA GLU A 244 11.60 22.88 12.86
C GLU A 244 11.39 21.37 13.00
N GLU A 245 10.63 20.93 14.00
CA GLU A 245 10.38 19.50 14.23
C GLU A 245 9.46 18.91 13.14
N ALA A 246 8.47 19.67 12.67
CA ALA A 246 7.62 19.27 11.56
C ALA A 246 8.44 19.04 10.28
N GLN A 247 9.35 19.96 9.95
CA GLN A 247 10.25 19.82 8.80
C GLN A 247 11.13 18.57 8.93
N LYS A 248 11.71 18.34 10.10
CA LYS A 248 12.54 17.17 10.39
C LYS A 248 11.75 15.87 10.26
N LEU A 249 10.57 15.78 10.86
CA LEU A 249 9.69 14.60 10.78
C LEU A 249 9.26 14.33 9.34
N ILE A 250 8.81 15.35 8.60
CA ILE A 250 8.43 15.22 7.19
C ILE A 250 9.63 14.77 6.34
N ALA A 251 10.83 15.29 6.61
CA ALA A 251 12.04 14.92 5.89
C ALA A 251 12.41 13.42 6.04
N THR A 252 12.01 12.76 7.13
CA THR A 252 12.22 11.31 7.29
C THR A 252 11.48 10.47 6.25
N TYR A 253 10.41 11.01 5.66
CA TYR A 253 9.60 10.35 4.62
C TYR A 253 9.96 10.81 3.21
N ALA A 254 10.90 11.75 3.05
CA ALA A 254 11.33 12.19 1.73
C ALA A 254 12.01 11.00 1.01
N PRO A 255 11.63 10.70 -0.25
CA PRO A 255 12.34 9.70 -1.02
C PRO A 255 13.83 10.07 -1.04
N LYS A 256 14.73 9.11 -0.81
CA LYS A 256 16.19 9.35 -0.81
C LYS A 256 16.64 10.20 -2.02
N LYS A 257 16.00 10.00 -3.18
CA LYS A 257 16.21 10.76 -4.42
C LYS A 257 15.87 12.27 -4.34
N GLN A 258 14.83 12.65 -3.59
CA GLN A 258 14.48 14.06 -3.35
C GLN A 258 15.41 14.71 -2.32
N ALA A 259 15.86 13.95 -1.31
CA ALA A 259 16.92 14.42 -0.41
C ALA A 259 18.23 14.67 -1.17
N ASP A 260 18.56 13.80 -2.14
CA ASP A 260 19.73 13.95 -3.00
C ASP A 260 19.61 15.17 -3.91
N GLN A 261 18.42 15.42 -4.49
CA GLN A 261 18.15 16.63 -5.27
C GLN A 261 18.21 17.91 -4.45
N ARG A 262 17.68 17.91 -3.21
CA ARG A 262 17.76 19.07 -2.32
C ARG A 262 19.20 19.36 -1.90
N MET A 263 19.99 18.33 -1.61
CA MET A 263 21.42 18.52 -1.33
C MET A 263 22.19 18.98 -2.57
N GLN A 264 21.83 18.49 -3.76
CA GLN A 264 22.38 18.97 -5.02
C GLN A 264 22.09 20.47 -5.22
N GLN A 265 20.87 20.93 -4.96
CA GLN A 265 20.49 22.35 -5.02
C GLN A 265 21.25 23.21 -4.01
N LEU A 266 21.52 22.70 -2.81
CA LEU A 266 22.33 23.39 -1.80
C LEU A 266 23.81 23.49 -2.21
N ILE A 267 24.30 22.52 -2.99
CA ILE A 267 25.64 22.57 -3.57
C ILE A 267 25.70 23.58 -4.71
N GLU A 268 24.70 23.56 -5.59
CA GLU A 268 24.58 24.52 -6.70
C GLU A 268 24.39 25.96 -6.21
N SER A 269 23.71 26.17 -5.08
CA SER A 269 23.57 27.49 -4.46
C SER A 269 24.79 27.95 -3.66
N GLY A 270 25.82 27.11 -3.53
CA GLY A 270 27.04 27.40 -2.77
C GLY A 270 26.87 27.39 -1.25
N VAL A 271 25.72 26.98 -0.73
CA VAL A 271 25.47 26.81 0.72
C VAL A 271 26.23 25.61 1.26
N LEU A 272 26.36 24.55 0.46
CA LEU A 272 27.21 23.39 0.74
C LEU A 272 28.29 23.30 -0.34
N ASN A 273 29.53 22.98 0.05
CA ASN A 273 30.61 22.80 -0.93
C ASN A 273 30.62 21.39 -1.54
N SER A 274 30.13 20.38 -0.82
CA SER A 274 30.07 18.98 -1.25
C SER A 274 29.07 18.20 -0.39
N PHE A 275 28.77 16.96 -0.78
CA PHE A 275 27.98 16.05 0.06
C PHE A 275 28.72 15.80 1.38
N PRO A 276 28.05 15.78 2.55
CA PRO A 276 28.67 15.41 3.80
C PRO A 276 29.23 13.97 3.73
N PRO A 277 30.33 13.67 4.44
CA PRO A 277 30.97 12.36 4.40
C PRO A 277 29.99 11.23 4.75
N ASN A 278 29.79 10.28 3.84
CA ASN A 278 28.90 9.15 4.04
C ASN A 278 29.45 7.90 3.34
N PRO A 279 29.60 6.75 4.04
CA PRO A 279 30.15 5.53 3.46
C PRO A 279 29.32 4.94 2.31
N ASN A 280 28.06 5.35 2.20
CA ASN A 280 27.13 4.87 1.19
C ASN A 280 26.92 5.88 0.05
N ARG A 281 27.70 6.97 -0.03
CA ARG A 281 27.56 8.00 -1.09
C ARG A 281 28.89 8.55 -1.58
N CYS A 282 28.99 8.78 -2.89
CA CYS A 282 30.11 9.46 -3.50
C CYS A 282 30.12 10.94 -3.07
N SER A 283 31.22 11.41 -2.49
CA SER A 283 31.37 12.80 -2.03
C SER A 283 31.29 13.84 -3.15
N HIS A 284 31.62 13.44 -4.39
CA HIS A 284 31.63 14.33 -5.55
C HIS A 284 30.28 14.43 -6.26
N CYS A 285 29.60 13.30 -6.48
CA CYS A 285 28.41 13.24 -7.33
C CYS A 285 27.19 12.60 -6.66
N GLY A 286 27.28 12.21 -5.39
CA GLY A 286 26.17 11.61 -4.62
C GLY A 286 25.83 10.16 -4.95
N ALA A 287 26.46 9.54 -5.96
CA ALA A 287 26.17 8.16 -6.36
C ALA A 287 26.30 7.14 -5.20
N ALA A 288 25.36 6.20 -5.11
CA ALA A 288 25.28 5.23 -4.02
C ALA A 288 26.15 3.97 -4.20
N HIS A 289 26.69 3.76 -5.40
CA HIS A 289 27.51 2.60 -5.75
C HIS A 289 28.69 3.02 -6.63
N ALA A 290 29.66 2.12 -6.80
CA ALA A 290 30.77 2.34 -7.72
C ALA A 290 30.27 2.56 -9.16
N LYS A 291 30.98 3.42 -9.91
CA LYS A 291 30.74 3.68 -11.32
C LYS A 291 30.98 2.37 -12.07
N ASP A 292 30.06 2.03 -12.98
CA ASP A 292 30.11 0.82 -13.82
C ASP A 292 29.97 -0.52 -13.05
N LYS A 293 29.75 -0.49 -11.72
CA LYS A 293 29.55 -1.68 -10.88
C LYS A 293 28.48 -1.45 -9.79
N PRO A 294 27.19 -1.68 -10.10
CA PRO A 294 26.07 -1.40 -9.20
C PRO A 294 26.13 -2.14 -7.85
N ASN A 295 26.77 -3.32 -7.81
CA ASN A 295 26.87 -4.16 -6.61
C ASN A 295 28.18 -3.98 -5.84
N ALA A 296 29.09 -3.10 -6.28
CA ALA A 296 30.38 -2.89 -5.62
C ALA A 296 30.34 -1.68 -4.67
N PRO A 297 30.99 -1.77 -3.48
CA PRO A 297 31.06 -0.67 -2.54
C PRO A 297 31.88 0.50 -3.11
N LEU A 298 31.67 1.69 -2.54
CA LEU A 298 32.41 2.89 -2.92
C LEU A 298 33.89 2.81 -2.51
N LEU A 299 34.73 3.50 -3.29
CA LEU A 299 36.16 3.59 -3.05
C LEU A 299 36.45 4.60 -1.95
N ALA A 300 37.01 4.15 -0.82
CA ALA A 300 37.47 5.06 0.21
C ALA A 300 38.74 5.81 -0.23
N CYS A 301 38.91 7.06 0.20
CA CYS A 301 40.15 7.79 0.01
C CYS A 301 41.32 7.06 0.70
N GLY A 302 42.37 6.76 -0.05
CA GLY A 302 43.55 6.07 0.48
C GLY A 302 44.31 6.81 1.60
N ALA A 303 44.15 8.14 1.71
CA ALA A 303 44.84 8.95 2.69
C ALA A 303 44.08 9.11 4.02
N CYS A 304 42.85 9.64 3.97
CA CYS A 304 42.04 9.86 5.19
C CYS A 304 41.12 8.68 5.54
N ARG A 305 40.75 7.84 4.56
CA ARG A 305 39.75 6.77 4.68
C ARG A 305 38.42 7.24 5.31
N SER A 306 38.08 8.52 5.14
CA SER A 306 36.88 9.15 5.72
C SER A 306 35.94 9.71 4.66
N ILE A 307 36.32 9.64 3.39
CA ILE A 307 35.55 10.11 2.25
C ILE A 307 35.50 8.98 1.20
N TRP A 308 34.36 8.81 0.54
CA TRP A 308 34.08 7.72 -0.41
C TRP A 308 33.71 8.24 -1.80
N TYR A 309 34.07 7.47 -2.84
CA TYR A 309 33.92 7.85 -4.24
C TYR A 309 33.41 6.70 -5.11
N CYS A 310 32.56 7.01 -6.09
CA CYS A 310 32.10 6.01 -7.04
C CYS A 310 33.16 5.67 -8.10
N SER A 311 34.07 6.59 -8.41
CA SER A 311 35.13 6.38 -9.41
C SER A 311 36.38 7.18 -9.07
N ARG A 312 37.48 6.83 -9.75
CA ARG A 312 38.72 7.61 -9.69
C ARG A 312 38.53 9.04 -10.20
N ASP A 313 37.70 9.24 -11.24
CA ASP A 313 37.40 10.57 -11.78
C ASP A 313 36.73 11.46 -10.72
N CYS A 314 35.72 10.92 -10.02
CA CYS A 314 35.03 11.62 -8.95
C CYS A 314 35.98 11.94 -7.78
N GLN A 315 36.88 11.01 -7.44
CA GLN A 315 37.91 11.27 -6.44
C GLN A 315 38.84 12.41 -6.86
N VAL A 316 39.31 12.43 -8.11
CA VAL A 316 40.22 13.48 -8.61
C VAL A 316 39.51 14.83 -8.70
N GLY A 317 38.26 14.85 -9.15
CA GLY A 317 37.44 16.07 -9.22
C GLY A 317 37.26 16.70 -7.84
N ASP A 318 36.77 15.93 -6.87
CA ASP A 318 36.58 16.40 -5.50
C ASP A 318 37.90 16.77 -4.80
N TYR A 319 38.97 16.02 -5.04
CA TYR A 319 40.28 16.32 -4.46
C TYR A 319 40.83 17.66 -4.91
N LYS A 320 40.64 18.03 -6.18
CA LYS A 320 41.08 19.34 -6.71
C LYS A 320 40.27 20.50 -6.14
N LEU A 321 38.98 20.28 -5.90
CA LEU A 321 38.04 21.35 -5.55
C LEU A 321 37.94 21.59 -4.04
N TYR A 322 37.77 20.53 -3.24
CA TYR A 322 37.37 20.68 -1.83
C TYR A 322 38.15 19.76 -0.88
N HIS A 323 38.35 18.50 -1.28
CA HIS A 323 38.84 17.49 -0.34
C HIS A 323 40.32 17.64 0.02
N LYS A 324 41.18 18.25 -0.82
CA LYS A 324 42.63 18.38 -0.50
C LYS A 324 42.90 19.03 0.86
N ALA A 325 42.18 20.10 1.21
CA ALA A 325 42.35 20.78 2.49
C ALA A 325 41.81 19.94 3.67
N GLN A 326 40.64 19.33 3.50
CA GLN A 326 39.97 18.52 4.52
C GLN A 326 40.69 17.19 4.79
N CYS A 327 41.29 16.59 3.75
CA CYS A 327 41.96 15.30 3.83
C CYS A 327 43.09 15.31 4.85
N LYS A 328 43.84 16.43 4.93
CA LYS A 328 44.93 16.61 5.88
C LYS A 328 44.41 16.66 7.32
N GLN A 329 43.38 17.47 7.57
CA GLN A 329 42.75 17.60 8.88
C GLN A 329 42.15 16.27 9.37
N MET A 330 41.42 15.56 8.50
CA MET A 330 40.82 14.26 8.83
C MET A 330 41.89 13.18 9.09
N LYS A 331 43.01 13.23 8.36
CA LYS A 331 44.15 12.33 8.59
C LYS A 331 44.85 12.61 9.92
N GLU A 332 44.91 13.88 10.33
CA GLU A 332 45.48 14.30 11.62
C GLU A 332 44.55 13.94 12.79
N ALA A 333 43.24 14.16 12.66
CA ALA A 333 42.25 13.77 13.67
C ALA A 333 42.27 12.26 13.98
N LYS A 334 42.35 11.41 12.94
CA LYS A 334 42.47 9.94 13.11
C LYS A 334 43.77 9.47 13.77
N LYS A 335 44.82 10.29 13.79
CA LYS A 335 46.06 9.98 14.51
C LYS A 335 45.97 10.32 16.00
N ILE A 336 45.03 11.16 16.40
CA ILE A 336 44.80 11.56 17.79
C ILE A 336 43.84 10.57 18.47
N GLU A 337 42.99 9.89 17.71
CA GLU A 337 42.01 8.89 18.18
C GLU A 337 42.52 7.43 18.16
N ALA A 338 43.73 7.16 17.68
CA ALA A 338 44.33 5.82 17.53
C ALA A 338 45.52 5.63 18.48
#